data_AF-A0ABD0Q6X5-F1
#
_entry.id   AF-A0ABD0Q6X5-F1
#
_cell.length_a   1.000
_cell.length_b   1.000
_cell.length_c   1.000
_cell.angle_alpha   90.00
_cell.angle_beta   90.00
_cell.angle_gamma   90.00
#
_symmetry.space_group_name_H-M   'P 1'
#
loop_
_entity.id
_entity.type
_entity.pdbx_description
1 polymer ?
#
loop_
_entity_poly.entity_id
_entity_poly.type
_entity_poly.pdbx_seq_one_letter_code
_entity_poly.pdbx_strand_id
1 'polypeptide(L)' 'ARIQYERIGSDVTMQCGSLDNEASVTWKVNGTDVKARRREEGPRLILMEVNMSSNGLYSCFQNPDGQRRDQINLRVG' A
#
# COMPACT_ATOMS: atom_id res chain seq x y z
N ALA A 1 3.44 4.72 11.56
CA ALA A 1 2.64 3.91 10.61
C ALA A 1 1.26 3.69 11.21
N ARG A 2 0.19 3.91 10.44
CA ARG A 2 -1.17 3.56 10.88
C ARG A 2 -1.43 2.06 10.67
N ILE A 3 -2.30 1.45 11.46
CA ILE A 3 -2.67 0.04 11.29
C ILE A 3 -4.01 -0.02 10.54
N GLN A 4 -4.11 -0.91 9.55
CA GLN A 4 -5.34 -1.16 8.81
C GLN A 4 -5.67 -2.66 8.93
N TYR A 5 -6.87 -2.96 9.44
CA TYR A 5 -7.34 -4.32 9.62
C TYR A 5 -8.31 -4.68 8.51
N GLU A 6 -8.09 -5.84 7.89
CA GLU A 6 -8.85 -6.28 6.73
C GLU A 6 -9.17 -7.77 6.87
N ARG A 7 -10.25 -8.21 6.21
CA ARG A 7 -10.68 -9.61 6.24
C ARG A 7 -10.03 -10.38 5.10
N ILE A 8 -9.83 -11.68 5.31
CA ILE A 8 -9.39 -12.57 4.23
C ILE A 8 -10.41 -12.52 3.09
N GLY A 9 -9.92 -12.40 1.85
CA GLY A 9 -10.70 -12.33 0.62
C GLY A 9 -11.22 -10.94 0.24
N SER A 10 -11.00 -9.90 1.07
CA SER A 10 -11.44 -8.55 0.72
C SER A 10 -10.49 -7.84 -0.25
N ASP A 11 -11.01 -6.87 -0.97
CA ASP A 11 -10.19 -5.89 -1.69
C ASP A 11 -9.85 -4.73 -0.76
N VAL A 12 -8.59 -4.31 -0.76
CA VAL A 12 -8.05 -3.33 0.18
C VAL A 12 -7.50 -2.15 -0.58
N THR A 13 -7.98 -0.95 -0.28
CA THR A 13 -7.45 0.29 -0.85
C THR A 13 -6.62 1.03 0.20
N MET A 14 -5.39 1.35 -0.15
CA MET A 14 -4.45 2.13 0.64
C MET A 14 -4.12 3.44 -0.08
N GLN A 15 -4.31 4.56 0.62
CA GLN A 15 -3.95 5.90 0.13
C GLN A 15 -2.58 6.32 0.69
N CYS A 16 -1.67 6.77 -0.18
CA CYS A 16 -0.38 7.33 0.22
C CYS A 16 -0.55 8.76 0.78
N GLY A 17 -0.56 8.89 2.11
CA GLY A 17 -0.69 10.17 2.79
C GLY A 17 -1.89 10.99 2.33
N SER A 18 -1.70 12.31 2.18
CA SER A 18 -2.70 13.24 1.61
C SER A 18 -2.30 13.72 0.22
N LEU A 19 -1.66 12.86 -0.59
CA LEU A 19 -1.25 13.22 -1.95
C LEU A 19 -2.45 13.32 -2.90
N ASP A 20 -2.38 14.26 -3.82
CA ASP A 20 -3.35 14.42 -4.91
C ASP A 20 -3.38 13.20 -5.83
N ASN A 21 -4.52 12.97 -6.48
CA ASN A 21 -4.72 11.80 -7.34
C ASN A 21 -3.76 11.73 -8.55
N GLU A 22 -3.16 12.87 -8.93
CA GLU A 22 -2.19 12.97 -10.01
C GLU A 22 -0.75 12.62 -9.57
N ALA A 23 -0.52 12.47 -8.26
CA ALA A 23 0.80 12.16 -7.73
C ALA A 23 1.23 10.73 -8.10
N SER A 24 2.48 10.60 -8.58
CA SER A 24 3.11 9.31 -8.83
C SER A 24 3.90 8.86 -7.60
N VAL A 25 3.69 7.61 -7.19
CA VAL A 25 4.37 7.01 -6.04
C VAL A 25 4.82 5.59 -6.36
N THR A 26 5.76 5.10 -5.58
CA THR A 26 6.18 3.69 -5.58
C THR A 26 5.85 3.05 -4.24
N TRP A 27 5.24 1.87 -4.28
CA TRP A 27 4.87 1.11 -3.09
C TRP A 27 5.84 -0.04 -2.82
N LYS A 28 6.19 -0.22 -1.55
CA LYS A 28 6.99 -1.35 -1.06
C LYS A 28 6.36 -1.98 0.16
N VAL A 29 6.44 -3.29 0.28
CA VAL A 29 6.05 -4.05 1.47
C VAL A 29 7.29 -4.64 2.13
N ASN A 30 7.47 -4.36 3.42
CA ASN A 30 8.64 -4.78 4.21
C ASN A 30 9.99 -4.44 3.53
N GLY A 31 10.05 -3.31 2.83
CA GLY A 31 11.25 -2.84 2.10
C GLY A 31 11.46 -3.45 0.72
N THR A 32 10.61 -4.37 0.29
CA THR A 32 10.67 -5.03 -1.04
C THR A 32 9.46 -4.66 -1.90
N ASP A 33 9.52 -4.95 -3.19
CA ASP A 33 8.39 -4.65 -4.09
C ASP A 33 7.15 -5.46 -3.71
N VAL A 34 5.98 -4.85 -3.85
CA VAL A 34 4.70 -5.52 -3.59
C VAL A 34 4.50 -6.62 -4.62
N LYS A 35 4.43 -7.88 -4.18
CA LYS A 35 4.20 -9.04 -5.07
C LYS A 35 2.74 -9.50 -5.11
N ALA A 36 1.93 -9.06 -4.16
CA ALA A 36 0.50 -9.39 -4.11
C ALA A 36 -0.23 -8.87 -5.37
N ARG A 37 -1.33 -9.55 -5.72
CA ARG A 37 -2.22 -9.14 -6.81
C ARG A 37 -2.74 -7.73 -6.52
N ARG A 38 -2.42 -6.77 -7.40
CA ARG A 38 -2.65 -5.35 -7.13
C ARG A 38 -2.96 -4.54 -8.36
N ARG A 39 -3.49 -3.34 -8.11
CA ARG A 39 -3.61 -2.23 -9.06
C ARG A 39 -3.10 -0.95 -8.40
N GLU A 40 -2.43 -0.11 -9.16
CA GLU A 40 -1.95 1.20 -8.71
C GLU A 40 -2.67 2.28 -9.50
N GLU A 41 -3.26 3.24 -8.79
CA GLU A 41 -4.03 4.36 -9.35
C GLU A 41 -3.55 5.66 -8.71
N GLY A 42 -2.55 6.31 -9.33
CA GLY A 42 -1.88 7.48 -8.77
C GLY A 42 -1.26 7.17 -7.39
N PRO A 43 -1.66 7.86 -6.30
CA PRO A 43 -1.17 7.60 -4.95
C PRO A 43 -1.84 6.39 -4.25
N ARG A 44 -2.77 5.68 -4.92
CA ARG A 44 -3.53 4.57 -4.33
C ARG A 44 -2.96 3.22 -4.72
N LEU A 45 -2.84 2.35 -3.73
CA LEU A 45 -2.55 0.93 -3.91
C LEU A 45 -3.81 0.12 -3.57
N ILE A 46 -4.31 -0.62 -4.55
CA ILE A 46 -5.45 -1.51 -4.40
C ILE A 46 -4.92 -2.94 -4.43
N LEU A 47 -5.02 -3.66 -3.30
CA LEU A 47 -4.74 -5.09 -3.24
C LEU A 47 -6.06 -5.86 -3.44
N MET A 48 -6.04 -6.85 -4.32
CA MET A 48 -7.21 -7.68 -4.61
C MET A 48 -7.16 -8.97 -3.83
N GLU A 49 -8.30 -9.40 -3.27
CA GLU A 49 -8.50 -10.70 -2.61
C GLU A 49 -7.39 -11.01 -1.58
N VAL A 50 -7.21 -10.13 -0.60
CA VAL A 50 -6.09 -10.23 0.36
C VAL A 50 -6.16 -11.50 1.21
N ASN A 51 -5.01 -11.99 1.64
CA ASN A 51 -4.93 -13.15 2.53
C ASN A 51 -3.83 -12.93 3.58
N MET A 52 -3.54 -13.94 4.41
CA MET A 52 -2.54 -13.79 5.47
C MET A 52 -1.13 -13.46 4.95
N SER A 53 -0.78 -13.79 3.70
CA SER A 53 0.50 -13.40 3.09
C SER A 53 0.56 -11.92 2.69
N SER A 54 -0.58 -11.24 2.62
CA SER A 54 -0.68 -9.80 2.36
C SER A 54 -0.29 -8.96 3.59
N ASN A 55 -0.16 -9.57 4.77
CA ASN A 55 0.30 -8.89 5.98
C ASN A 55 1.68 -8.24 5.79
N GLY A 56 1.84 -7.00 6.29
CA GLY A 56 3.14 -6.34 6.26
C GLY A 56 3.10 -4.83 6.41
N LEU A 57 4.27 -4.23 6.47
CA LEU A 57 4.45 -2.78 6.49
C LEU A 57 4.59 -2.25 5.07
N TYR A 58 3.51 -1.66 4.58
CA TYR A 58 3.46 -0.98 3.29
C TYR A 58 3.97 0.45 3.45
N SER A 59 4.92 0.84 2.62
CA SER A 59 5.50 2.18 2.57
C SER A 59 5.37 2.73 1.16
N CYS A 60 4.94 3.99 1.03
CA CYS A 60 4.93 4.68 -0.25
C CYS A 60 6.03 5.75 -0.31
N PHE A 61 6.58 5.93 -1.51
CA PHE A 61 7.65 6.87 -1.81
C PHE A 61 7.20 7.75 -2.98
N GLN A 62 7.28 9.08 -2.83
CA GLN A 62 6.87 9.99 -3.89
C GLN A 62 7.95 10.10 -4.97
N ASN A 63 7.55 10.01 -6.23
CA ASN A 63 8.45 10.19 -7.36
C ASN A 63 8.50 11.66 -7.80
N PRO A 64 9.64 12.17 -8.30
CA PRO A 64 10.93 11.49 -8.46
C PRO A 64 11.83 11.52 -7.21
N ASP A 65 11.45 12.28 -6.17
CA ASP A 65 12.31 12.55 -5.00
C ASP A 65 12.68 11.29 -4.19
N GLY A 66 11.91 10.21 -4.33
CA GLY A 66 12.12 8.94 -3.62
C GLY A 66 11.90 9.03 -2.11
N GLN A 67 11.35 10.14 -1.61
CA GLN A 67 11.12 10.34 -0.18
C GLN A 67 9.92 9.52 0.28
N ARG A 68 10.09 8.82 1.40
CA ARG A 68 9.00 8.07 2.04
C ARG A 68 7.95 9.04 2.57
N ARG A 69 6.71 8.93 2.09
CA ARG A 69 5.60 9.82 2.46
C ARG A 69 4.72 9.25 3.56
N ASP A 70 4.49 7.94 3.54
CA ASP A 70 3.54 7.30 4.45
C ASP A 70 3.88 5.83 4.69
N GLN A 71 3.33 5.28 5.77
CA GLN A 71 3.45 3.88 6.14
C GLN A 71 2.15 3.33 6.75
N ILE A 72 1.75 2.16 6.27
CA ILE A 72 0.54 1.44 6.66
C ILE A 72 0.93 0.01 7.05
N ASN A 73 0.61 -0.40 8.27
CA ASN A 73 0.76 -1.78 8.71
C ASN A 73 -0.55 -2.52 8.44
N LEU A 74 -0.58 -3.31 7.38
CA LEU A 74 -1.75 -4.10 7.00
C LEU A 74 -1.80 -5.39 7.82
N ARG A 75 -2.94 -5.61 8.48
CA ARG A 75 -3.24 -6.79 9.27
C ARG A 75 -4.47 -7.51 8.72
N VAL A 76 -4.26 -8.66 8.09
CA VAL A 76 -5.29 -9.54 7.52
C VAL A 76 -5.46 -10.76 8.42
N GLY A 77 -6.69 -11.04 8.83
CA GLY A 77 -7.05 -12.17 9.68
C GLY A 77 -8.56 -12.37 9.80
#